data_AF-A0A9E1ZKF4-F1
#
_entry.id   AF-A0A9E1ZKF4-F1
#
_cell.length_a   1.000
_cell.length_b   1.000
_cell.length_c   1.000
_cell.angle_alpha   90.00
_cell.angle_beta   90.00
_cell.angle_gamma   90.00
#
_symmetry.space_group_name_H-M   'P 1'
#
loop_
_entity.id
_entity.type
_entity.pdbx_description
1 polymer ?
#
loop_
_entity_poly.entity_id
_entity_poly.type
_entity_poly.pdbx_seq_one_letter_code
_entity_poly.pdbx_strand_id
1 'polypeptide(L)'
;MAKTFDFQGFSEPKENFYRLPNEWFDFWIFARRKVGSRFATLLKVLEYVLVHTWGDSKFDGYVQLSANEIYSGRRSKKNTRMDEGVGVSENAVRKAAHTLAKLGALNVHQDKEDGARKMRTYQPNLKKEKKEGKNSDGVFEKGFKKPTTNYFKVPKNWIDTIRKTGSAAVILSVEYLFRHAWGYQNEDGAWLTAEEIANGRKYSDGKLQRYDNGTGFALETIQRALGEAALLGLVVWKEQYEKGIVTRLYNLRFQGMKSNDKGKLLEDDENTNEVVSDDDYQISANANDTSQNAIDEVTNTIEDAKNVNEERSLKDTSLDTIPRHEIKTPPSSYRKEKSKRTPAVNTARKKKHHSQRQSPPPHRQPDNGDGGGGDEKIILPEDLLTMLEEMGWSDTASVIEKEYAKDSAQVIAWAKYTLQKDGLTNRAGYFRKRLLSGEKAPALPKTKDPGEDRNRYTSGKYAEFLD
;
A
#
# COMPACT_ATOMS: atom_id res chain seq x y z
N MET A 1 5.35 43.74 -11.44
CA MET A 1 5.44 42.92 -10.22
C MET A 1 4.38 41.84 -10.33
N ALA A 2 4.78 40.57 -10.49
CA ALA A 2 3.82 39.47 -10.44
C ALA A 2 3.35 39.34 -8.99
N LYS A 3 2.03 39.31 -8.75
CA LYS A 3 1.50 38.84 -7.47
C LYS A 3 2.00 37.40 -7.31
N THR A 4 3.03 37.20 -6.50
CA THR A 4 3.28 35.90 -5.87
C THR A 4 1.99 35.59 -5.13
N PHE A 5 1.19 34.68 -5.68
CA PHE A 5 0.12 34.04 -4.93
C PHE A 5 0.83 33.28 -3.82
N ASP A 6 0.92 33.93 -2.67
CA ASP A 6 1.55 33.37 -1.50
C ASP A 6 0.61 32.29 -0.98
N PHE A 7 0.93 31.03 -1.29
CA PHE A 7 0.11 29.88 -0.92
C PHE A 7 0.08 29.80 0.61
N GLN A 8 -1.08 30.12 1.20
CA GLN A 8 -1.25 30.23 2.66
C GLN A 8 -1.43 28.87 3.35
N GLY A 9 -1.37 27.76 2.59
CA GLY A 9 -1.68 26.43 3.07
C GLY A 9 -3.05 25.93 2.64
N PHE A 10 -3.28 24.64 2.88
CA PHE A 10 -4.51 23.93 2.60
C PHE A 10 -5.59 24.19 3.66
N SER A 11 -6.84 24.05 3.25
CA SER A 11 -7.98 23.86 4.13
C SER A 11 -8.83 22.74 3.56
N GLU A 12 -9.59 22.04 4.41
CA GLU A 12 -10.48 21.00 3.91
C GLU A 12 -11.47 21.60 2.89
N PRO A 13 -11.53 21.07 1.66
CA PRO A 13 -12.44 21.60 0.67
C PRO A 13 -13.88 21.22 1.03
N LYS A 14 -14.67 22.22 1.43
CA LYS A 14 -16.13 22.10 1.62
C LYS A 14 -16.88 22.10 0.29
N GLU A 15 -16.30 22.77 -0.70
CA GLU A 15 -16.78 22.87 -2.08
C GLU A 15 -15.61 22.79 -3.05
N ASN A 16 -15.89 22.74 -4.36
CA ASN A 16 -14.87 22.77 -5.40
C ASN A 16 -13.77 21.71 -5.24
N PHE A 17 -14.16 20.47 -4.94
CA PHE A 17 -13.28 19.30 -4.91
C PHE A 17 -13.75 18.22 -5.89
N TYR A 18 -12.86 17.28 -6.17
CA TYR A 18 -13.18 16.00 -6.77
C TYR A 18 -12.80 14.88 -5.80
N ARG A 19 -13.31 13.68 -6.06
CA ARG A 19 -13.15 12.53 -5.17
C ARG A 19 -12.23 11.52 -5.84
N LEU A 20 -11.17 11.11 -5.14
CA LEU A 20 -10.33 10.00 -5.57
C LEU A 20 -10.65 8.77 -4.70
N PRO A 21 -10.80 7.57 -5.30
CA PRO A 21 -11.04 6.36 -4.53
C PRO A 21 -9.79 6.02 -3.71
N ASN A 22 -9.96 5.41 -2.53
CA ASN A 22 -8.80 5.04 -1.70
C ASN A 22 -7.85 4.00 -2.36
N GLU A 23 -8.31 3.27 -3.38
CA GLU A 23 -7.47 2.39 -4.24
C GLU A 23 -6.61 3.17 -5.28
N TRP A 24 -6.62 4.51 -5.25
CA TRP A 24 -5.86 5.37 -6.15
C TRP A 24 -4.36 5.06 -6.14
N PHE A 25 -3.78 4.86 -4.95
CA PHE A 25 -2.36 4.55 -4.81
C PHE A 25 -2.02 3.16 -5.31
N ASP A 26 -2.90 2.18 -5.09
CA ASP A 26 -2.74 0.82 -5.62
C ASP A 26 -2.72 0.82 -7.15
N PHE A 27 -3.57 1.64 -7.78
CA PHE A 27 -3.55 1.84 -9.22
C PHE A 27 -2.20 2.39 -9.70
N TRP A 28 -1.63 3.39 -9.03
CA TRP A 28 -0.34 3.94 -9.44
C TRP A 28 0.84 3.02 -9.19
N ILE A 29 0.81 2.23 -8.11
CA ILE A 29 1.78 1.15 -7.88
C ILE A 29 1.72 0.14 -9.04
N PHE A 30 0.52 -0.29 -9.42
CA PHE A 30 0.30 -1.17 -10.57
C PHE A 30 0.77 -0.54 -11.89
N ALA A 31 0.38 0.70 -12.16
CA ALA A 31 0.69 1.39 -13.40
C ALA A 31 2.21 1.59 -13.56
N ARG A 32 2.91 2.03 -12.51
CA ARG A 32 4.37 2.21 -12.49
C ARG A 32 5.11 0.90 -12.78
N ARG A 33 4.64 -0.24 -12.27
CA ARG A 33 5.20 -1.56 -12.60
C ARG A 33 5.04 -1.94 -14.08
N LYS A 34 4.02 -1.41 -14.76
CA LYS A 34 3.73 -1.70 -16.17
C LYS A 34 4.40 -0.74 -17.15
N VAL A 35 4.46 0.54 -16.82
CA VAL A 35 4.91 1.60 -17.75
C VAL A 35 6.29 2.18 -17.39
N GLY A 36 6.83 1.80 -16.23
CA GLY A 36 8.09 2.31 -15.71
C GLY A 36 7.94 3.59 -14.89
N SER A 37 9.09 4.18 -14.57
CA SER A 37 9.23 5.32 -13.67
C SER A 37 8.66 6.62 -14.23
N ARG A 38 8.71 6.81 -15.55
CA ARG A 38 8.26 8.03 -16.23
C ARG A 38 6.76 8.04 -16.46
N PHE A 39 5.98 8.22 -15.41
CA PHE A 39 4.51 8.20 -15.46
C PHE A 39 3.82 9.49 -15.00
N ALA A 40 4.57 10.52 -14.59
CA ALA A 40 3.99 11.80 -14.16
C ALA A 40 3.02 12.39 -15.20
N THR A 41 3.36 12.29 -16.50
CA THR A 41 2.46 12.69 -17.58
C THR A 41 1.13 11.93 -17.57
N LEU A 42 1.14 10.63 -17.27
CA LEU A 42 -0.09 9.83 -17.17
C LEU A 42 -0.93 10.30 -15.99
N LEU A 43 -0.29 10.55 -14.85
CA LEU A 43 -0.93 11.04 -13.63
C LEU A 43 -1.65 12.35 -13.88
N LYS A 44 -0.92 13.34 -14.40
CA LYS A 44 -1.46 14.66 -14.75
C LYS A 44 -2.65 14.60 -15.71
N VAL A 45 -2.53 13.80 -16.78
CA VAL A 45 -3.61 13.67 -17.76
C VAL A 45 -4.83 12.98 -17.16
N LEU A 46 -4.64 11.91 -16.37
CA LEU A 46 -5.73 11.20 -15.72
C LEU A 46 -6.47 12.13 -14.76
N GLU A 47 -5.77 12.80 -13.85
CA GLU A 47 -6.38 13.71 -12.89
C GLU A 47 -7.11 14.86 -13.54
N TYR A 48 -6.56 15.44 -14.62
CA TYR A 48 -7.26 16.49 -15.34
C TYR A 48 -8.60 16.00 -15.92
N VAL A 49 -8.65 14.77 -16.44
CA VAL A 49 -9.91 14.15 -16.87
C VAL A 49 -10.85 13.94 -15.68
N LEU A 50 -10.35 13.48 -14.53
CA LEU A 50 -11.15 13.27 -13.31
C LEU A 50 -11.76 14.57 -12.79
N VAL A 51 -11.00 15.68 -12.79
CA VAL A 51 -11.50 17.01 -12.38
C VAL A 51 -12.69 17.44 -13.23
N HIS A 52 -12.64 17.22 -14.54
CA HIS A 52 -13.72 17.58 -15.49
C HIS A 52 -14.79 16.50 -15.67
N THR A 53 -14.77 15.44 -14.86
CA THR A 53 -15.82 14.41 -14.82
C THR A 53 -16.32 14.23 -13.39
N TRP A 54 -15.52 13.60 -12.54
CA TRP A 54 -15.82 13.35 -11.14
C TRP A 54 -15.90 14.63 -10.30
N GLY A 55 -15.18 15.69 -10.68
CA GLY A 55 -15.32 17.00 -10.04
C GLY A 55 -16.69 17.66 -10.25
N ASP A 56 -17.47 17.21 -11.23
CA ASP A 56 -18.86 17.62 -11.43
C ASP A 56 -19.85 16.52 -10.99
N SER A 57 -19.37 15.54 -10.19
CA SER A 57 -20.11 14.34 -9.78
C SER A 57 -20.64 13.48 -10.93
N LYS A 58 -20.12 13.64 -12.15
CA LYS A 58 -20.46 12.85 -13.34
C LYS A 58 -19.57 11.62 -13.42
N PHE A 59 -19.72 10.70 -12.46
CA PHE A 59 -18.81 9.54 -12.32
C PHE A 59 -18.78 8.62 -13.54
N ASP A 60 -19.95 8.31 -14.08
CA ASP A 60 -20.13 7.50 -15.29
C ASP A 60 -20.07 8.36 -16.57
N GLY A 61 -19.92 9.68 -16.43
CA GLY A 61 -19.95 10.64 -17.52
C GLY A 61 -18.62 10.70 -18.28
N TYR A 62 -18.68 11.35 -19.44
CA TYR A 62 -17.52 11.62 -20.28
C TYR A 62 -17.29 13.13 -20.40
N VAL A 63 -16.08 13.49 -20.83
CA VAL A 63 -15.70 14.86 -21.15
C VAL A 63 -14.98 14.91 -22.49
N GLN A 64 -15.37 15.85 -23.33
CA GLN A 64 -14.63 16.19 -24.55
C GLN A 64 -13.54 17.20 -24.23
N LEU A 65 -12.28 16.83 -24.43
CA LEU A 65 -11.12 17.70 -24.23
C LEU A 65 -10.21 17.67 -25.47
N SER A 66 -9.78 18.86 -25.88
CA SER A 66 -8.64 19.02 -26.76
C SER A 66 -7.33 18.85 -25.98
N ALA A 67 -6.26 18.54 -26.70
CA ALA A 67 -4.93 18.54 -26.10
C ALA A 67 -4.50 19.93 -25.58
N ASN A 68 -4.96 21.00 -26.23
CA ASN A 68 -4.68 22.37 -25.80
C ASN A 68 -5.40 22.75 -24.50
N GLU A 69 -6.60 22.21 -24.25
CA GLU A 69 -7.29 22.36 -22.97
C GLU A 69 -6.56 21.61 -21.86
N ILE A 70 -6.06 20.39 -22.11
CA ILE A 70 -5.25 19.67 -21.11
C ILE A 70 -3.93 20.41 -20.85
N TYR A 71 -3.33 21.00 -21.88
CA TYR A 71 -2.08 21.76 -21.74
C TYR A 71 -2.26 23.10 -21.02
N SER A 72 -3.26 23.90 -21.40
CA SER A 72 -3.38 25.32 -21.01
C SER A 72 -4.66 25.66 -20.25
N GLY A 73 -5.51 24.67 -20.04
CA GLY A 73 -6.74 24.79 -19.29
C GLY A 73 -7.95 25.15 -20.12
N ARG A 74 -9.14 24.88 -19.57
CA ARG A 74 -10.41 25.14 -20.27
C ARG A 74 -10.79 26.60 -20.23
N ARG A 75 -11.55 27.03 -21.23
CA ARG A 75 -12.10 28.38 -21.33
C ARG A 75 -13.62 28.32 -21.24
N SER A 76 -14.20 29.29 -20.55
CA SER A 76 -15.64 29.48 -20.48
C SER A 76 -16.18 30.00 -21.82
N LYS A 77 -17.52 30.01 -21.96
CA LYS A 77 -18.20 30.64 -23.11
C LYS A 77 -17.87 32.13 -23.25
N LYS A 78 -17.50 32.81 -22.15
CA LYS A 78 -17.09 34.22 -22.15
C LYS A 78 -15.59 34.41 -22.46
N ASN A 79 -14.92 33.37 -22.96
CA ASN A 79 -13.50 33.34 -23.29
C ASN A 79 -12.55 33.58 -22.08
N THR A 80 -13.07 33.50 -20.86
CA THR A 80 -12.26 33.54 -19.62
C THR A 80 -11.70 32.15 -19.32
N ARG A 81 -10.46 32.09 -18.86
CA ARG A 81 -9.81 30.83 -18.48
C ARG A 81 -10.36 30.35 -17.14
N MET A 82 -10.77 29.08 -17.07
CA MET A 82 -11.37 28.47 -15.87
C MET A 82 -10.33 27.80 -14.99
N ASP A 83 -9.25 27.32 -15.59
CA ASP A 83 -8.13 26.64 -14.95
C ASP A 83 -6.85 26.82 -15.78
N GLU A 84 -5.67 26.53 -15.23
CA GLU A 84 -4.42 26.65 -15.99
C GLU A 84 -4.09 25.43 -16.84
N GLY A 85 -4.78 24.30 -16.67
CA GLY A 85 -4.40 23.01 -17.25
C GLY A 85 -3.12 22.44 -16.63
N VAL A 86 -2.71 21.25 -17.05
CA VAL A 86 -1.61 20.50 -16.41
C VAL A 86 -0.26 20.59 -17.13
N GLY A 87 -0.16 21.43 -18.17
CA GLY A 87 1.11 21.73 -18.84
C GLY A 87 1.68 20.57 -19.69
N VAL A 88 0.88 19.55 -19.98
CA VAL A 88 1.31 18.39 -20.78
C VAL A 88 1.16 18.69 -22.28
N SER A 89 2.26 18.53 -23.04
CA SER A 89 2.27 18.81 -24.49
C SER A 89 1.32 17.90 -25.27
N GLU A 90 0.84 18.34 -26.44
CA GLU A 90 -0.16 17.59 -27.20
C GLU A 90 0.25 16.15 -27.53
N ASN A 91 1.49 15.95 -27.96
CA ASN A 91 1.99 14.61 -28.28
C ASN A 91 2.06 13.73 -27.03
N ALA A 92 2.40 14.31 -25.88
CA ALA A 92 2.42 13.62 -24.60
C ALA A 92 1.00 13.29 -24.12
N VAL A 93 0.02 14.18 -24.28
CA VAL A 93 -1.40 13.91 -24.01
C VAL A 93 -1.89 12.71 -24.82
N ARG A 94 -1.59 12.65 -26.12
CA ARG A 94 -2.02 11.56 -26.99
C ARG A 94 -1.44 10.22 -26.54
N LYS A 95 -0.14 10.18 -26.24
CA LYS A 95 0.54 8.97 -25.74
C LYS A 95 -0.03 8.57 -24.37
N ALA A 96 -0.26 9.54 -23.48
CA ALA A 96 -0.80 9.30 -22.15
C ALA A 96 -2.21 8.73 -22.19
N ALA A 97 -3.10 9.32 -22.98
CA ALA A 97 -4.45 8.86 -23.18
C ALA A 97 -4.49 7.40 -23.69
N HIS A 98 -3.64 7.07 -24.67
CA HIS A 98 -3.52 5.71 -25.19
C HIS A 98 -3.03 4.72 -24.12
N THR A 99 -2.03 5.10 -23.34
CA THR A 99 -1.50 4.26 -22.26
C THR A 99 -2.51 4.08 -21.14
N LEU A 100 -3.20 5.14 -20.71
CA LEU A 100 -4.27 5.08 -19.70
C LEU A 100 -5.45 4.21 -20.15
N ALA A 101 -5.77 4.23 -21.45
CA ALA A 101 -6.76 3.32 -22.01
C ALA A 101 -6.30 1.85 -21.95
N LYS A 102 -5.04 1.57 -22.30
CA LYS A 102 -4.46 0.23 -22.18
C LYS A 102 -4.40 -0.28 -20.73
N LEU A 103 -4.13 0.62 -19.78
CA LEU A 103 -4.15 0.31 -18.35
C LEU A 103 -5.57 0.12 -17.80
N GLY A 104 -6.60 0.42 -18.58
CA GLY A 104 -8.00 0.30 -18.17
C GLY A 104 -8.46 1.40 -17.22
N ALA A 105 -7.77 2.54 -17.18
CA ALA A 105 -8.14 3.72 -16.38
C ALA A 105 -9.12 4.63 -17.10
N LEU A 106 -9.02 4.73 -18.43
CA LEU A 106 -9.88 5.57 -19.27
C LEU A 106 -10.47 4.79 -20.46
N ASN A 107 -11.69 5.12 -20.86
CA ASN A 107 -12.17 4.87 -22.21
C ASN A 107 -11.94 6.16 -23.02
N VAL A 108 -11.25 6.04 -24.17
CA VAL A 108 -10.88 7.20 -25.00
C VAL A 108 -11.40 6.99 -26.42
N HIS A 109 -12.28 7.88 -26.85
CA HIS A 109 -12.81 7.93 -28.20
C HIS A 109 -12.31 9.19 -28.89
N GLN A 110 -11.90 9.08 -30.15
CA GLN A 110 -11.49 10.22 -30.95
C GLN A 110 -12.60 10.56 -31.94
N ASP A 111 -13.07 11.80 -31.87
CA ASP A 111 -14.08 12.30 -32.81
C ASP A 111 -13.42 12.51 -34.17
N LYS A 112 -14.13 12.15 -35.25
CA LYS A 112 -13.64 12.23 -36.64
C LYS A 112 -14.18 13.44 -37.42
N GLU A 113 -15.04 14.25 -36.80
CA GLU A 113 -15.83 15.27 -37.50
C GLU A 113 -15.06 16.58 -37.76
N ASP A 114 -14.21 17.04 -36.83
CA ASP A 114 -13.45 18.29 -36.98
C ASP A 114 -11.94 18.00 -37.18
N GLY A 115 -11.46 18.20 -38.41
CA GLY A 115 -10.06 17.99 -38.77
C GLY A 115 -9.09 19.03 -38.17
N ALA A 116 -9.57 20.22 -37.81
CA ALA A 116 -8.76 21.32 -37.27
C ALA A 116 -8.66 21.26 -35.73
N ARG A 117 -9.70 20.77 -35.04
CA ARG A 117 -9.68 20.49 -33.61
C ARG A 117 -9.98 19.02 -33.35
N LYS A 118 -8.92 18.21 -33.22
CA LYS A 118 -9.02 16.78 -32.86
C LYS A 118 -9.41 16.63 -31.40
N MET A 119 -10.69 16.81 -31.11
CA MET A 119 -11.29 16.54 -29.80
C MET A 119 -11.22 15.04 -29.51
N ARG A 120 -11.02 14.73 -28.23
CA ARG A 120 -11.15 13.36 -27.73
C ARG A 120 -12.16 13.36 -26.61
N THR A 121 -13.01 12.36 -26.62
CA THR A 121 -13.93 12.05 -25.55
C THR A 121 -13.23 11.11 -24.57
N TYR A 122 -13.09 11.53 -23.33
CA TYR A 122 -12.48 10.78 -22.24
C TYR A 122 -13.55 10.40 -21.23
N GLN A 123 -13.54 9.16 -20.78
CA GLN A 123 -14.44 8.67 -19.73
C GLN A 123 -13.62 7.85 -18.73
N PRO A 124 -13.67 8.15 -17.42
CA PRO A 124 -13.10 7.30 -16.40
C PRO A 124 -13.71 5.91 -16.47
N ASN A 125 -12.88 4.88 -16.55
CA ASN A 125 -13.38 3.51 -16.61
C ASN A 125 -13.72 3.06 -15.19
N LEU A 126 -14.98 2.67 -14.96
CA LEU A 126 -15.47 2.20 -13.68
C LEU A 126 -15.62 0.67 -13.69
N LYS A 127 -15.40 0.03 -12.53
CA LYS A 127 -15.66 -1.40 -12.35
C LYS A 127 -17.15 -1.66 -12.63
N LYS A 128 -17.42 -2.59 -13.54
CA LYS A 128 -18.78 -3.10 -13.73
C LYS A 128 -19.19 -3.85 -12.46
N GLU A 129 -20.40 -3.61 -11.98
CA GLU A 129 -20.98 -4.44 -10.92
C GLU A 129 -20.98 -5.90 -11.40
N LYS A 130 -20.23 -6.77 -10.72
CA LYS A 130 -20.22 -8.19 -11.04
C LYS A 130 -21.60 -8.75 -10.73
N LYS A 131 -22.28 -9.32 -11.73
CA LYS A 131 -23.21 -10.43 -11.46
C LYS A 131 -22.37 -11.57 -10.89
N GLU A 132 -22.83 -12.18 -9.80
CA GLU A 132 -22.14 -13.25 -9.09
C GLU A 132 -21.58 -14.30 -10.06
N GLY A 133 -20.28 -14.62 -9.90
CA GLY A 133 -19.64 -15.70 -10.66
C GLY A 133 -18.56 -15.24 -11.64
N LYS A 134 -17.37 -14.93 -11.10
CA LYS A 134 -16.05 -15.43 -11.55
C LYS A 134 -14.94 -14.64 -10.82
N ASN A 135 -14.09 -15.39 -10.11
CA ASN A 135 -12.84 -14.91 -9.57
C ASN A 135 -11.86 -14.74 -10.73
N SER A 136 -11.32 -13.52 -10.88
CA SER A 136 -10.21 -13.25 -11.77
C SER A 136 -9.11 -12.54 -10.98
N ASP A 137 -7.95 -13.17 -10.89
CA ASP A 137 -6.78 -12.76 -10.09
C ASP A 137 -5.98 -11.60 -10.72
N GLY A 138 -6.67 -10.57 -11.22
CA GLY A 138 -6.04 -9.36 -11.76
C GLY A 138 -6.04 -8.21 -10.75
N VAL A 139 -4.85 -7.77 -10.32
CA VAL A 139 -4.59 -6.71 -9.31
C VAL A 139 -5.31 -5.36 -9.58
N PHE A 140 -5.85 -5.14 -10.79
CA PHE A 140 -6.83 -4.08 -11.05
C PHE A 140 -7.83 -4.60 -12.10
N GLU A 141 -9.01 -5.06 -11.65
CA GLU A 141 -10.09 -5.46 -12.55
C GLU A 141 -10.62 -4.23 -13.30
N LYS A 142 -10.07 -3.96 -14.50
CA LYS A 142 -10.54 -3.01 -15.53
C LYS A 142 -11.47 -1.88 -15.02
N GLY A 143 -10.93 -0.95 -14.22
CA GLY A 143 -11.60 0.30 -13.85
C GLY A 143 -11.54 0.60 -12.36
N PHE A 144 -11.93 1.82 -11.99
CA PHE A 144 -12.01 2.28 -10.60
C PHE A 144 -13.33 1.90 -9.96
N LYS A 145 -13.34 1.67 -8.65
CA LYS A 145 -14.57 1.73 -7.86
C LYS A 145 -15.11 3.15 -7.93
N LYS A 146 -16.44 3.27 -8.12
CA LYS A 146 -17.11 4.57 -8.10
C LYS A 146 -16.89 5.22 -6.72
N PRO A 147 -16.32 6.45 -6.65
CA PRO A 147 -15.97 7.09 -5.38
C PRO A 147 -17.20 7.77 -4.72
N THR A 148 -18.29 7.02 -4.57
CA THR A 148 -19.45 7.40 -3.76
C THR A 148 -19.22 7.10 -2.28
N THR A 149 -18.43 6.08 -1.99
CA THR A 149 -17.96 5.70 -0.66
C THR A 149 -16.46 5.44 -0.71
N ASN A 150 -15.77 5.45 0.44
CA ASN A 150 -14.35 5.11 0.56
C ASN A 150 -13.44 5.91 -0.40
N TYR A 151 -13.55 7.24 -0.31
CA TYR A 151 -12.80 8.19 -1.11
C TYR A 151 -12.13 9.24 -0.22
N PHE A 152 -11.18 9.99 -0.78
CA PHE A 152 -10.68 11.21 -0.18
C PHE A 152 -10.91 12.39 -1.12
N LYS A 153 -11.03 13.58 -0.52
CA LYS A 153 -11.26 14.83 -1.25
C LYS A 153 -9.95 15.36 -1.82
N VAL A 154 -10.00 15.93 -3.01
CA VAL A 154 -8.89 16.69 -3.59
C VAL A 154 -9.42 18.02 -4.11
N PRO A 155 -8.89 19.17 -3.63
CA PRO A 155 -9.28 20.49 -4.10
C PRO A 155 -9.10 20.63 -5.62
N LYS A 156 -10.06 21.23 -6.33
CA LYS A 156 -9.95 21.40 -7.80
C LYS A 156 -8.76 22.28 -8.19
N ASN A 157 -8.38 23.26 -7.36
CA ASN A 157 -7.20 24.09 -7.58
C ASN A 157 -5.87 23.32 -7.45
N TRP A 158 -5.90 22.06 -6.99
CA TRP A 158 -4.73 21.18 -6.98
C TRP A 158 -4.12 21.01 -8.38
N ILE A 159 -4.92 21.11 -9.45
CA ILE A 159 -4.44 21.05 -10.84
C ILE A 159 -3.41 22.14 -11.17
N ASP A 160 -3.56 23.33 -10.60
CA ASP A 160 -2.64 24.46 -10.82
C ASP A 160 -1.31 24.22 -10.10
N THR A 161 -1.34 23.52 -8.97
CA THR A 161 -0.14 23.05 -8.27
C THR A 161 0.53 21.90 -9.04
N ILE A 162 -0.24 20.90 -9.46
CA ILE A 162 0.25 19.77 -10.27
C ILE A 162 0.92 20.27 -11.55
N ARG A 163 0.41 21.33 -12.19
CA ARG A 163 1.05 21.96 -13.35
C ARG A 163 2.51 22.31 -13.07
N LYS A 164 2.78 22.92 -11.92
CA LYS A 164 4.10 23.41 -11.48
C LYS A 164 4.99 22.28 -10.96
N THR A 165 4.40 21.21 -10.44
CA THR A 165 5.12 20.05 -9.89
C THR A 165 5.54 19.07 -10.99
N GLY A 166 6.85 18.85 -11.16
CA GLY A 166 7.36 17.91 -12.18
C GLY A 166 7.32 16.43 -11.75
N SER A 167 7.37 16.18 -10.44
CA SER A 167 7.58 14.86 -9.85
C SER A 167 6.27 14.16 -9.51
N ALA A 168 6.07 12.94 -10.02
CA ALA A 168 4.92 12.11 -9.62
C ALA A 168 4.97 11.73 -8.14
N ALA A 169 6.18 11.59 -7.57
CA ALA A 169 6.36 11.30 -6.15
C ALA A 169 5.85 12.45 -5.28
N VAL A 170 6.14 13.71 -5.64
CA VAL A 170 5.63 14.88 -4.90
C VAL A 170 4.11 14.92 -4.94
N ILE A 171 3.51 14.76 -6.13
CA ILE A 171 2.05 14.78 -6.31
C ILE A 171 1.40 13.70 -5.43
N LEU A 172 1.87 12.46 -5.54
CA LEU A 172 1.29 11.34 -4.80
C LEU A 172 1.59 11.40 -3.30
N SER A 173 2.72 11.94 -2.86
CA SER A 173 3.00 12.14 -1.41
C SER A 173 2.02 13.15 -0.80
N VAL A 174 1.75 14.27 -1.47
CA VAL A 174 0.79 15.27 -0.98
C VAL A 174 -0.63 14.71 -1.02
N GLU A 175 -1.01 13.98 -2.07
CA GLU A 175 -2.32 13.30 -2.13
C GLU A 175 -2.48 12.23 -1.06
N TYR A 176 -1.40 11.52 -0.70
CA TYR A 176 -1.45 10.56 0.38
C TYR A 176 -1.75 11.26 1.72
N LEU A 177 -1.20 12.45 1.92
CA LEU A 177 -1.56 13.29 3.06
C LEU A 177 -3.01 13.81 2.96
N PHE A 178 -3.53 14.16 1.77
CA PHE A 178 -4.97 14.45 1.59
C PHE A 178 -5.85 13.28 2.00
N ARG A 179 -5.45 12.05 1.65
CA ARG A 179 -6.14 10.83 2.08
C ARG A 179 -6.15 10.70 3.60
N HIS A 180 -5.02 10.93 4.25
CA HIS A 180 -4.93 10.76 5.71
C HIS A 180 -5.50 11.93 6.52
N ALA A 181 -5.65 13.10 5.91
CA ALA A 181 -6.42 14.21 6.46
C ALA A 181 -7.92 14.02 6.17
N TRP A 182 -8.35 14.28 4.94
CA TRP A 182 -9.77 14.42 4.62
C TRP A 182 -10.47 13.11 4.26
N GLY A 183 -9.72 12.07 3.89
CA GLY A 183 -10.28 10.72 3.72
C GLY A 183 -10.63 10.05 5.06
N TYR A 184 -9.99 10.47 6.15
CA TYR A 184 -10.23 9.99 7.51
C TYR A 184 -10.83 11.04 8.44
N GLN A 185 -11.30 12.17 7.90
CA GLN A 185 -11.96 13.24 8.65
C GLN A 185 -11.10 13.78 9.81
N ASN A 186 -9.80 13.86 9.58
CA ASN A 186 -8.84 14.44 10.50
C ASN A 186 -8.56 15.89 10.08
N GLU A 187 -9.17 16.83 10.80
CA GLU A 187 -9.11 18.26 10.51
C GLU A 187 -7.68 18.84 10.63
N ASP A 188 -6.89 18.31 11.57
CA ASP A 188 -5.49 18.69 11.79
C ASP A 188 -4.51 17.91 10.90
N GLY A 189 -5.02 17.02 10.06
CA GLY A 189 -4.24 16.09 9.24
C GLY A 189 -3.46 15.06 10.05
N ALA A 190 -2.64 14.27 9.35
CA ALA A 190 -1.87 13.20 9.97
C ALA A 190 -0.38 13.50 9.90
N TRP A 191 0.27 13.48 11.06
CA TRP A 191 1.73 13.51 11.16
C TRP A 191 2.30 12.14 10.82
N LEU A 192 2.88 12.02 9.63
CA LEU A 192 3.38 10.75 9.09
C LEU A 192 4.88 10.77 8.88
N THR A 193 5.53 9.64 9.12
CA THR A 193 6.92 9.43 8.72
C THR A 193 7.04 9.26 7.19
N ALA A 194 8.24 9.52 6.65
CA ALA A 194 8.52 9.20 5.24
C ALA A 194 8.35 7.69 4.94
N GLU A 195 8.58 6.83 5.94
CA GLU A 195 8.38 5.38 5.86
C GLU A 195 6.91 5.02 5.64
N GLU A 196 6.01 5.63 6.41
CA GLU A 196 4.57 5.43 6.27
C GLU A 196 4.06 5.96 4.94
N ILE A 197 4.54 7.09 4.44
CA ILE A 197 4.14 7.62 3.13
C ILE A 197 4.66 6.72 1.98
N ALA A 198 5.85 6.13 2.15
CA ALA A 198 6.42 5.20 1.18
C ALA A 198 5.66 3.87 1.14
N ASN A 199 5.50 3.22 2.29
CA ASN A 199 5.11 1.82 2.39
C ASN A 199 3.71 1.59 2.96
N GLY A 200 3.08 2.64 3.45
CA GLY A 200 1.75 2.61 4.05
C GLY A 200 1.76 2.51 5.56
N ARG A 201 0.61 2.72 6.19
CA ARG A 201 0.52 2.70 7.67
C ARG A 201 0.23 1.30 8.22
N LYS A 202 0.75 1.05 9.42
CA LYS A 202 0.53 -0.18 10.19
C LYS A 202 -0.72 -0.05 11.07
N TYR A 203 -1.34 -1.17 11.39
CA TYR A 203 -2.36 -1.19 12.44
C TYR A 203 -1.71 -0.89 13.80
N SER A 204 -2.46 -0.23 14.68
CA SER A 204 -2.05 0.03 16.07
C SER A 204 -2.11 -1.20 16.96
N ASP A 205 -2.73 -2.29 16.49
CA ASP A 205 -2.92 -3.53 17.25
C ASP A 205 -1.63 -4.35 17.47
N GLY A 206 -0.47 -3.73 17.23
CA GLY A 206 0.85 -4.33 17.36
C GLY A 206 1.17 -5.34 16.26
N LYS A 207 0.26 -5.62 15.32
CA LYS A 207 0.57 -6.48 14.18
C LYS A 207 1.47 -5.71 13.22
N LEU A 208 2.53 -6.36 12.75
CA LEU A 208 3.42 -5.83 11.70
C LEU A 208 2.73 -5.67 10.33
N GLN A 209 1.41 -5.86 10.27
CA GLN A 209 0.61 -5.78 9.05
C GLN A 209 0.27 -4.32 8.72
N ARG A 210 0.46 -3.94 7.46
CA ARG A 210 0.01 -2.66 6.93
C ARG A 210 -1.42 -2.76 6.41
N TYR A 211 -2.18 -1.68 6.56
CA TYR A 211 -3.55 -1.61 6.05
C TYR A 211 -3.67 -0.91 4.69
N ASP A 212 -2.59 -0.26 4.26
CA ASP A 212 -2.44 0.26 2.90
C ASP A 212 -0.99 0.11 2.44
N ASN A 213 -0.74 0.37 1.15
CA ASN A 213 0.56 0.18 0.51
C ASN A 213 1.37 1.48 0.37
N GLY A 214 0.93 2.58 1.00
CA GLY A 214 1.54 3.89 0.82
C GLY A 214 1.46 4.35 -0.64
N THR A 215 2.47 5.09 -1.07
CA THR A 215 2.68 5.47 -2.47
C THR A 215 3.50 4.43 -3.27
N GLY A 216 4.14 3.49 -2.55
CA GLY A 216 4.99 2.42 -3.04
C GLY A 216 6.29 2.87 -3.72
N PHE A 217 6.70 4.13 -3.55
CA PHE A 217 8.04 4.58 -3.96
C PHE A 217 9.09 4.14 -2.94
N ALA A 218 10.35 4.14 -3.36
CA ALA A 218 11.47 3.95 -2.43
C ALA A 218 11.52 5.09 -1.40
N LEU A 219 11.98 4.79 -0.18
CA LEU A 219 11.99 5.74 0.94
C LEU A 219 12.77 7.01 0.60
N GLU A 220 13.91 6.90 -0.06
CA GLU A 220 14.77 8.01 -0.46
C GLU A 220 14.08 8.91 -1.48
N THR A 221 13.26 8.32 -2.36
CA THR A 221 12.45 9.08 -3.32
C THR A 221 11.39 9.90 -2.60
N ILE A 222 10.77 9.33 -1.56
CA ILE A 222 9.79 10.02 -0.72
C ILE A 222 10.44 11.11 0.12
N GLN A 223 11.60 10.88 0.73
CA GLN A 223 12.33 11.91 1.46
C GLN A 223 12.66 13.13 0.58
N ARG A 224 13.13 12.90 -0.65
CA ARG A 224 13.38 13.96 -1.63
C ARG A 224 12.10 14.68 -2.04
N ALA A 225 11.04 13.91 -2.32
CA ALA A 225 9.73 14.47 -2.68
C ALA A 225 9.15 15.34 -1.56
N LEU A 226 9.30 14.92 -0.29
CA LEU A 226 8.86 15.70 0.86
C LEU A 226 9.70 16.97 1.05
N GLY A 227 11.00 16.92 0.75
CA GLY A 227 11.85 18.11 0.69
C GLY A 227 11.38 19.12 -0.37
N GLU A 228 11.09 18.65 -1.59
CA GLU A 228 10.53 19.48 -2.65
C GLU A 228 9.14 20.03 -2.28
N ALA A 229 8.27 19.20 -1.70
CA ALA A 229 6.95 19.61 -1.24
C ALA A 229 7.01 20.68 -0.13
N ALA A 230 7.99 20.58 0.77
CA ALA A 230 8.25 21.57 1.81
C ALA A 230 8.70 22.92 1.22
N LEU A 231 9.61 22.91 0.24
CA LEU A 231 10.04 24.13 -0.47
C LEU A 231 8.90 24.79 -1.27
N LEU A 232 7.98 23.99 -1.79
CA LEU A 232 6.76 24.48 -2.44
C LEU A 232 5.69 24.96 -1.45
N GLY A 233 5.93 24.87 -0.14
CA GLY A 233 4.99 25.25 0.90
C GLY A 233 3.76 24.34 0.99
N LEU A 234 3.81 23.13 0.44
CA LEU A 234 2.70 22.16 0.43
C LEU A 234 2.66 21.31 1.70
N VAL A 235 3.83 21.06 2.30
CA VAL A 235 4.03 20.17 3.44
C VAL A 235 4.84 20.91 4.50
N VAL A 236 4.52 20.66 5.76
CA VAL A 236 5.35 21.03 6.92
C VAL A 236 5.89 19.79 7.61
N TRP A 237 7.00 19.95 8.32
CA TRP A 237 7.58 18.87 9.11
C TRP A 237 8.00 19.29 10.51
N LYS A 238 7.98 18.34 11.44
CA LYS A 238 8.53 18.49 12.80
C LYS A 238 9.40 17.30 13.17
N GLU A 239 10.26 17.48 14.15
CA GLU A 239 11.05 16.39 14.72
C GLU A 239 10.31 15.81 15.91
N GLN A 240 10.25 14.48 15.99
CA GLN A 240 9.80 13.74 17.15
C GLN A 240 10.99 12.95 17.68
N TYR A 241 11.26 13.09 18.97
CA TYR A 241 12.26 12.29 19.64
C TYR A 241 11.57 11.16 20.41
N GLU A 242 11.90 9.91 20.07
CA GLU A 242 11.42 8.75 20.80
C GLU A 242 12.59 7.78 21.03
N LYS A 243 12.83 7.40 22.28
CA LYS A 243 13.83 6.37 22.67
C LYS A 243 15.24 6.60 22.07
N GLY A 244 15.72 7.84 22.04
CA GLY A 244 17.04 8.14 21.46
C GLY A 244 17.04 8.39 19.95
N ILE A 245 15.91 8.22 19.27
CA ILE A 245 15.81 8.33 17.82
C ILE A 245 15.02 9.59 17.47
N VAL A 246 15.65 10.49 16.72
CA VAL A 246 14.98 11.65 16.11
C VAL A 246 14.36 11.21 14.78
N THR A 247 13.05 11.35 14.66
CA THR A 247 12.30 11.04 13.44
C THR A 247 11.59 12.28 12.93
N ARG A 248 11.65 12.54 11.62
CA ARG A 248 10.86 13.60 11.00
C ARG A 248 9.45 13.11 10.68
N LEU A 249 8.48 13.86 11.16
CA LEU A 249 7.07 13.71 10.82
C LEU A 249 6.66 14.82 9.86
N TYR A 250 5.82 14.49 8.91
CA TYR A 250 5.35 15.37 7.85
C TYR A 250 3.83 15.46 7.88
N ASN A 251 3.29 16.64 7.58
CA ASN A 251 1.85 16.87 7.46
C ASN A 251 1.56 17.88 6.33
N LEU A 252 0.32 17.97 5.88
CA LEU A 252 -0.10 19.07 5.02
C LEU A 252 0.18 20.40 5.72
N ARG A 253 0.65 21.39 4.97
CA ARG A 253 0.69 22.75 5.49
C ARG A 253 -0.73 23.31 5.49
N PHE A 254 -1.38 23.34 6.65
CA PHE A 254 -2.71 23.96 6.77
C PHE A 254 -2.62 25.48 6.91
N GLN A 255 -3.74 26.16 6.62
CA GLN A 255 -3.86 27.61 6.81
C GLN A 255 -3.55 27.99 8.26
N GLY A 256 -2.74 29.04 8.43
CA GLY A 256 -2.28 29.50 9.74
C GLY A 256 -1.00 28.84 10.24
N MET A 257 -0.58 27.69 9.68
CA MET A 257 0.68 27.06 10.07
C MET A 257 1.88 27.87 9.57
N LYS A 258 2.72 28.29 10.52
CA LYS A 258 3.99 28.96 10.25
C LYS A 258 5.09 27.93 10.07
N SER A 259 5.94 28.13 9.08
CA SER A 259 7.11 27.29 8.85
C SER A 259 8.29 28.14 8.38
N ASN A 260 9.50 27.67 8.62
CA ASN A 260 10.69 28.31 8.05
C ASN A 260 10.84 27.99 6.55
N ASP A 261 11.86 28.54 5.91
CA ASP A 261 12.16 28.36 4.47
C ASP A 261 12.42 26.91 4.06
N LYS A 262 12.71 26.02 5.02
CA LYS A 262 12.90 24.58 4.81
C LYS A 262 11.63 23.76 5.11
N GLY A 263 10.52 24.42 5.42
CA GLY A 263 9.25 23.81 5.79
C GLY A 263 9.20 23.19 7.19
N LYS A 264 10.18 23.45 8.07
CA LYS A 264 10.09 23.05 9.48
C LYS A 264 8.98 23.89 10.13
N LEU A 265 8.04 23.24 10.80
CA LEU A 265 7.00 23.90 11.57
C LEU A 265 7.65 24.77 12.65
N LEU A 266 7.21 26.02 12.74
CA LEU A 266 7.55 26.92 13.84
C LEU A 266 6.47 26.75 14.89
N GLU A 267 6.85 26.37 16.11
CA GLU A 267 5.91 26.32 17.23
C GLU A 267 5.57 27.77 17.60
N ASP A 268 4.28 28.08 17.79
CA ASP A 268 3.89 29.40 18.32
C ASP A 268 4.30 29.42 19.81
N ASP A 269 5.31 30.22 20.13
CA ASP A 269 5.74 30.52 21.51
C ASP A 269 4.60 31.25 22.26
N GLU A 270 3.62 30.51 22.77
CA GLU A 270 2.67 31.02 23.78
C GLU A 270 2.73 30.26 25.11
N ASN A 271 3.66 29.32 25.31
CA ASN A 271 3.78 28.69 26.64
C ASN A 271 5.13 28.07 27.03
N THR A 272 6.23 28.80 26.84
CA THR A 272 7.52 28.50 27.48
C THR A 272 8.09 29.76 28.13
N ASN A 273 7.48 30.18 29.24
CA ASN A 273 8.25 30.79 30.32
C ASN A 273 9.09 29.68 30.97
N GLU A 274 10.10 29.20 30.25
CA GLU A 274 11.21 28.48 30.84
C GLU A 274 12.44 29.34 30.60
N VAL A 275 13.00 29.80 31.71
CA VAL A 275 14.16 30.69 31.79
C VAL A 275 15.30 30.04 31.02
N VAL A 276 15.58 30.52 29.81
CA VAL A 276 16.83 30.24 29.13
C VAL A 276 17.91 31.00 29.88
N SER A 277 18.64 30.27 30.72
CA SER A 277 20.00 30.66 31.09
C SER A 277 20.89 30.27 29.93
N ASP A 278 21.50 31.27 29.32
CA ASP A 278 22.65 31.11 28.43
C ASP A 278 23.76 30.44 29.24
N ASP A 279 24.00 29.14 29.03
CA ASP A 279 25.29 28.46 29.14
C ASP A 279 25.06 26.94 29.06
N ASP A 280 25.29 26.35 27.87
CA ASP A 280 25.91 25.02 27.68
C ASP A 280 25.66 24.50 26.24
N TYR A 281 26.36 25.09 25.27
CA TYR A 281 26.61 24.45 23.98
C TYR A 281 28.02 23.85 23.99
N GLN A 282 28.17 22.63 24.52
CA GLN A 282 29.29 21.75 24.17
C GLN A 282 28.94 20.26 24.19
N ILE A 283 29.10 19.63 23.00
CA ILE A 283 29.44 18.22 22.73
C ILE A 283 28.24 17.23 22.86
N SER A 284 27.82 16.48 21.82
CA SER A 284 28.66 15.59 21.01
C SER A 284 28.24 15.50 19.53
N ALA A 285 29.20 15.85 18.67
CA ALA A 285 29.24 15.39 17.29
C ALA A 285 29.82 13.98 17.29
N ASN A 286 29.03 12.97 16.92
CA ASN A 286 29.45 11.72 16.27
C ASN A 286 28.26 10.75 16.20
N ALA A 287 27.43 10.86 15.15
CA ALA A 287 26.61 9.75 14.61
C ALA A 287 25.83 10.09 13.33
N ASN A 288 25.63 11.36 12.96
CA ASN A 288 24.73 11.73 11.84
C ASN A 288 25.42 12.22 10.55
N ASP A 289 26.75 12.16 10.49
CA ASP A 289 27.52 12.79 9.40
C ASP A 289 27.48 12.04 8.04
N THR A 290 26.70 10.96 7.94
CA THR A 290 26.51 10.22 6.67
C THR A 290 25.24 10.63 5.93
N SER A 291 24.28 11.28 6.59
CA SER A 291 22.99 11.67 5.98
C SER A 291 22.87 13.17 5.67
N GLN A 292 23.67 14.03 6.30
CA GLN A 292 23.71 15.48 6.02
C GLN A 292 24.31 15.79 4.64
N ASN A 293 25.37 15.07 4.24
CA ASN A 293 26.14 15.37 3.02
C ASN A 293 25.36 15.15 1.70
N ALA A 294 24.23 14.43 1.72
CA ALA A 294 23.39 14.25 0.53
C ALA A 294 22.31 15.34 0.36
N ILE A 295 22.06 16.17 1.39
CA ILE A 295 20.97 17.14 1.40
C ILE A 295 21.46 18.55 1.04
N ASP A 296 22.69 18.91 1.43
CA ASP A 296 23.26 20.22 1.07
C ASP A 296 23.67 20.32 -0.41
N GLU A 297 23.86 19.18 -1.10
CA GLU A 297 24.14 19.11 -2.54
C GLU A 297 22.91 19.43 -3.43
N VAL A 298 21.70 19.47 -2.86
CA VAL A 298 20.45 19.75 -3.60
C VAL A 298 20.27 21.25 -3.94
N THR A 299 21.07 22.12 -3.34
CA THR A 299 20.95 23.58 -3.55
C THR A 299 21.59 24.09 -4.85
N ASN A 300 22.34 23.26 -5.59
CA ASN A 300 23.00 23.67 -6.84
C ASN A 300 22.71 22.70 -7.99
N THR A 301 21.48 22.74 -8.53
CA THR A 301 21.12 22.54 -9.97
C THR A 301 19.61 22.27 -10.12
N ILE A 302 18.79 23.30 -9.88
CA ILE A 302 17.38 23.26 -10.29
C ILE A 302 17.30 23.72 -11.73
N GLU A 303 17.66 22.85 -12.68
CA GLU A 303 17.09 22.88 -14.04
C GLU A 303 17.24 21.54 -14.78
N ASP A 304 18.22 20.70 -14.43
CA ASP A 304 18.45 19.40 -15.10
C ASP A 304 18.10 18.13 -14.27
N ALA A 305 17.80 18.26 -12.97
CA ALA A 305 17.63 17.11 -12.06
C ALA A 305 16.23 16.45 -12.06
N LYS A 306 15.24 16.99 -12.78
CA LYS A 306 13.83 16.55 -12.71
C LYS A 306 13.56 15.16 -13.31
N ASN A 307 14.47 14.62 -14.13
CA ASN A 307 14.27 13.36 -14.86
C ASN A 307 15.08 12.15 -14.34
N VAL A 308 16.13 12.37 -13.54
CA VAL A 308 17.05 11.29 -13.11
C VAL A 308 16.50 10.53 -11.88
N ASN A 309 15.65 11.19 -11.09
CA ASN A 309 15.22 10.69 -9.78
C ASN A 309 14.20 9.54 -9.85
N GLU A 310 13.30 9.54 -10.82
CA GLU A 310 12.28 8.49 -10.94
C GLU A 310 12.90 7.14 -11.37
N GLU A 311 14.02 7.16 -12.12
CA GLU A 311 14.73 5.96 -12.58
C GLU A 311 15.42 5.18 -11.45
N ARG A 312 15.82 5.84 -10.35
CA ARG A 312 16.49 5.18 -9.21
C ARG A 312 15.55 4.26 -8.43
N SER A 313 14.27 4.63 -8.31
CA SER A 313 13.27 3.86 -7.55
C SER A 313 13.02 2.44 -8.10
N LEU A 314 13.29 2.19 -9.39
CA LEU A 314 13.17 0.86 -10.00
C LEU A 314 14.32 -0.09 -9.65
N LYS A 315 15.49 0.44 -9.24
CA LYS A 315 16.67 -0.38 -8.91
C LYS A 315 16.65 -0.87 -7.46
N ASP A 316 15.98 -0.14 -6.57
CA ASP A 316 15.97 -0.41 -5.12
C ASP A 316 14.65 -1.07 -4.64
N THR A 317 13.77 -1.49 -5.56
CA THR A 317 12.64 -2.34 -5.18
C THR A 317 13.16 -3.74 -4.85
N SER A 318 13.23 -4.07 -3.55
CA SER A 318 13.57 -5.42 -3.05
C SER A 318 12.84 -6.52 -3.83
N LEU A 319 13.63 -7.48 -4.31
CA LEU A 319 13.25 -8.61 -5.17
C LEU A 319 12.69 -9.82 -4.40
N ASP A 320 12.26 -9.67 -3.15
CA ASP A 320 11.75 -10.80 -2.38
C ASP A 320 10.27 -11.06 -2.64
N THR A 321 10.01 -11.74 -3.76
CA THR A 321 9.06 -12.86 -3.86
C THR A 321 9.15 -13.45 -5.27
N ILE A 322 10.03 -14.44 -5.43
CA ILE A 322 9.98 -15.40 -6.55
C ILE A 322 9.86 -16.80 -5.96
N PRO A 323 9.00 -17.66 -6.54
CA PRO A 323 9.45 -19.00 -6.86
C PRO A 323 9.55 -19.18 -8.38
N ARG A 324 10.70 -19.74 -8.75
CA ARG A 324 11.18 -20.15 -10.07
C ARG A 324 10.10 -20.77 -10.96
N HIS A 325 10.13 -20.39 -12.24
CA HIS A 325 10.44 -21.34 -13.30
C HIS A 325 11.37 -20.69 -14.33
N GLU A 326 12.57 -21.24 -14.43
CA GLU A 326 13.56 -21.04 -15.49
C GLU A 326 13.00 -21.65 -16.80
N ILE A 327 13.10 -20.94 -17.94
CA ILE A 327 13.92 -21.34 -19.10
C ILE A 327 14.32 -20.06 -19.86
N LYS A 328 15.61 -19.71 -19.82
CA LYS A 328 16.28 -18.89 -20.83
C LYS A 328 16.96 -19.83 -21.82
N THR A 329 16.76 -19.61 -23.11
CA THR A 329 17.90 -19.58 -24.06
C THR A 329 17.61 -18.63 -25.23
N PRO A 330 18.54 -17.72 -25.59
CA PRO A 330 18.48 -16.82 -26.75
C PRO A 330 19.26 -17.41 -27.97
N PRO A 331 19.64 -16.62 -28.99
CA PRO A 331 18.86 -16.04 -30.09
C PRO A 331 19.18 -16.74 -31.44
N SER A 332 18.31 -16.63 -32.46
CA SER A 332 18.67 -17.08 -33.83
C SER A 332 18.93 -15.89 -34.76
N SER A 333 20.17 -15.74 -35.20
CA SER A 333 20.57 -15.02 -36.39
C SER A 333 21.45 -15.91 -37.27
N TYR A 334 21.02 -16.04 -38.53
CA TYR A 334 21.81 -16.27 -39.76
C TYR A 334 22.63 -17.56 -39.99
N ARG A 335 22.24 -18.19 -41.13
CA ARG A 335 23.07 -18.62 -42.28
C ARG A 335 23.53 -20.09 -42.36
N LYS A 336 23.21 -20.64 -43.53
CA LYS A 336 23.62 -21.94 -44.11
C LYS A 336 25.13 -22.15 -44.03
N GLU A 337 25.56 -23.35 -43.65
CA GLU A 337 26.44 -24.16 -44.51
C GLU A 337 26.58 -25.61 -44.02
N LYS A 338 26.81 -26.49 -45.01
CA LYS A 338 26.91 -27.94 -44.93
C LYS A 338 28.23 -28.36 -44.29
N SER A 339 28.24 -29.36 -43.42
CA SER A 339 29.25 -30.44 -43.51
C SER A 339 28.85 -31.66 -42.69
N LYS A 340 29.21 -32.83 -43.21
CA LYS A 340 28.87 -34.18 -42.77
C LYS A 340 29.96 -34.73 -41.82
N ARG A 341 29.57 -35.81 -41.13
CA ARG A 341 30.37 -36.94 -40.57
C ARG A 341 30.77 -36.89 -39.08
N THR A 342 30.07 -37.71 -38.30
CA THR A 342 30.53 -38.85 -37.45
C THR A 342 31.99 -38.84 -36.93
N PRO A 343 32.27 -39.31 -35.70
CA PRO A 343 31.87 -40.68 -35.28
C PRO A 343 31.46 -40.90 -33.82
N ALA A 344 30.99 -42.12 -33.61
CA ALA A 344 30.54 -42.75 -32.39
C ALA A 344 31.68 -43.48 -31.66
N VAL A 345 31.56 -43.50 -30.32
CA VAL A 345 31.63 -44.69 -29.44
C VAL A 345 32.97 -45.40 -29.18
N ASN A 346 33.30 -45.50 -27.88
CA ASN A 346 33.89 -46.60 -27.08
C ASN A 346 34.91 -46.04 -26.05
N THR A 347 35.02 -46.45 -24.78
CA THR A 347 34.70 -47.76 -24.16
C THR A 347 34.82 -47.69 -22.62
N ALA A 348 34.08 -48.58 -21.95
CA ALA A 348 34.44 -49.37 -20.75
C ALA A 348 34.57 -48.72 -19.35
N ARG A 349 34.29 -49.36 -18.19
CA ARG A 349 33.57 -50.59 -17.75
C ARG A 349 33.84 -50.76 -16.23
N LYS A 350 32.81 -50.91 -15.38
CA LYS A 350 32.69 -51.74 -14.12
C LYS A 350 31.68 -51.07 -13.15
N LYS A 351 30.46 -51.59 -12.89
CA LYS A 351 30.02 -52.79 -12.11
C LYS A 351 30.42 -52.69 -10.62
N LYS A 352 29.57 -52.84 -9.58
CA LYS A 352 28.20 -53.41 -9.43
C LYS A 352 27.60 -53.11 -8.01
N HIS A 353 26.26 -52.94 -7.97
CA HIS A 353 25.19 -53.40 -7.04
C HIS A 353 25.27 -53.23 -5.50
N HIS A 354 24.18 -53.36 -4.70
CA HIS A 354 22.71 -53.17 -4.73
C HIS A 354 22.19 -53.89 -3.47
N SER A 355 21.29 -53.29 -2.69
CA SER A 355 20.40 -53.94 -1.69
C SER A 355 19.35 -52.86 -1.36
N GLN A 356 18.09 -52.91 -1.80
CA GLN A 356 16.96 -53.84 -1.63
C GLN A 356 16.47 -54.04 -0.19
N ARG A 357 15.35 -53.35 0.07
CA ARG A 357 14.37 -53.53 1.16
C ARG A 357 13.67 -54.89 1.08
N GLN A 358 13.36 -55.46 2.24
CA GLN A 358 12.30 -56.45 2.45
C GLN A 358 11.51 -56.09 3.72
N SER A 359 10.18 -56.22 3.64
CA SER A 359 9.20 -56.32 4.74
C SER A 359 8.96 -57.82 5.06
N PRO A 360 7.99 -58.31 5.89
CA PRO A 360 7.19 -57.79 7.03
C PRO A 360 7.19 -58.81 8.25
N PRO A 361 6.06 -59.18 8.93
CA PRO A 361 5.53 -58.83 10.28
C PRO A 361 5.49 -60.06 11.26
N PRO A 362 4.51 -60.37 12.19
CA PRO A 362 3.51 -59.65 13.02
C PRO A 362 3.42 -60.09 14.54
N HIS A 363 2.45 -59.50 15.28
CA HIS A 363 1.69 -59.98 16.48
C HIS A 363 2.33 -60.18 17.88
N ARG A 364 1.68 -59.57 18.91
CA ARG A 364 1.18 -60.26 20.13
C ARG A 364 0.34 -59.36 21.07
N GLN A 365 -0.89 -59.80 21.36
CA GLN A 365 -1.53 -59.76 22.68
C GLN A 365 -1.42 -61.19 23.28
N PRO A 366 -1.78 -61.53 24.54
CA PRO A 366 -2.50 -60.77 25.60
C PRO A 366 -1.83 -60.83 27.00
N ASP A 367 -2.39 -60.16 28.01
CA ASP A 367 -2.66 -60.82 29.31
C ASP A 367 -3.70 -60.05 30.15
N ASN A 368 -4.54 -60.81 30.86
CA ASN A 368 -5.61 -60.32 31.73
C ASN A 368 -5.11 -60.24 33.19
N GLY A 369 -5.47 -59.17 33.89
CA GLY A 369 -5.21 -59.00 35.32
C GLY A 369 -6.21 -58.04 35.95
N ASP A 370 -7.14 -58.64 36.68
CA ASP A 370 -8.29 -58.08 37.37
C ASP A 370 -7.92 -57.09 38.49
N GLY A 371 -8.71 -56.03 38.67
CA GLY A 371 -8.42 -54.97 39.63
C GLY A 371 -9.40 -53.80 39.51
N GLY A 372 -10.65 -54.04 39.91
CA GLY A 372 -11.74 -53.06 39.87
C GLY A 372 -11.44 -51.75 40.60
N GLY A 373 -11.62 -50.66 39.87
CA GLY A 373 -11.93 -49.33 40.37
C GLY A 373 -12.81 -48.69 39.29
N GLY A 374 -14.07 -48.41 39.61
CA GLY A 374 -15.04 -47.89 38.66
C GLY A 374 -14.66 -46.50 38.17
N ASP A 375 -13.96 -46.43 37.05
CA ASP A 375 -13.80 -45.19 36.30
C ASP A 375 -15.04 -45.03 35.41
N GLU A 376 -15.94 -44.14 35.82
CA GLU A 376 -16.99 -43.62 34.94
C GLU A 376 -16.31 -43.16 33.64
N LYS A 377 -16.56 -43.88 32.54
CA LYS A 377 -16.05 -43.50 31.23
C LYS A 377 -16.60 -42.13 30.88
N ILE A 378 -15.77 -41.10 31.00
CA ILE A 378 -16.14 -39.73 30.68
C ILE A 378 -16.33 -39.66 29.17
N ILE A 379 -17.59 -39.57 28.74
CA ILE A 379 -17.93 -39.39 27.33
C ILE A 379 -17.67 -37.92 26.99
N LEU A 380 -16.66 -37.66 26.17
CA LEU A 380 -16.37 -36.31 25.67
C LEU A 380 -17.48 -35.87 24.70
N PRO A 381 -17.90 -34.59 24.71
CA PRO A 381 -18.87 -34.07 23.74
C PRO A 381 -18.37 -34.21 22.31
N GLU A 382 -19.27 -34.50 21.38
CA GLU A 382 -18.97 -34.66 19.95
C GLU A 382 -18.35 -33.39 19.33
N ASP A 383 -18.77 -32.21 19.80
CA ASP A 383 -18.19 -30.92 19.44
C ASP A 383 -16.70 -30.83 19.82
N LEU A 384 -16.31 -31.37 20.98
CA LEU A 384 -14.92 -31.37 21.43
C LEU A 384 -14.08 -32.35 20.62
N LEU A 385 -14.62 -33.52 20.29
CA LEU A 385 -13.95 -34.50 19.44
C LEU A 385 -13.67 -33.93 18.04
N THR A 386 -14.64 -33.23 17.46
CA THR A 386 -14.50 -32.53 16.17
C THR A 386 -13.40 -31.47 16.23
N MET A 387 -13.39 -30.65 17.28
CA MET A 387 -12.34 -29.64 17.47
C MET A 387 -10.93 -30.25 17.59
N LEU A 388 -10.80 -31.39 18.26
CA LEU A 388 -9.52 -32.09 18.42
C LEU A 388 -9.02 -32.67 17.09
N GLU A 389 -9.92 -33.21 16.28
CA GLU A 389 -9.60 -33.69 14.93
C GLU A 389 -9.11 -32.53 14.04
N GLU A 390 -9.83 -31.40 14.02
CA GLU A 390 -9.43 -30.19 13.27
C GLU A 390 -8.06 -29.63 13.69
N MET A 391 -7.69 -29.77 14.97
CA MET A 391 -6.39 -29.36 15.48
C MET A 391 -5.25 -30.34 15.16
N GLY A 392 -5.56 -31.51 14.59
CA GLY A 392 -4.61 -32.59 14.32
C GLY A 392 -4.15 -33.30 15.59
N TRP A 393 -5.02 -33.45 16.58
CA TRP A 393 -4.70 -34.13 17.84
C TRP A 393 -4.45 -35.64 17.61
N SER A 394 -3.28 -36.13 18.03
CA SER A 394 -2.89 -37.53 17.88
C SER A 394 -2.49 -38.20 19.21
N ASP A 395 -2.63 -37.51 20.34
CA ASP A 395 -2.30 -38.01 21.67
C ASP A 395 -3.46 -38.83 22.26
N THR A 396 -3.18 -39.62 23.30
CA THR A 396 -4.17 -40.49 23.95
C THR A 396 -5.33 -39.71 24.56
N ALA A 397 -6.56 -40.16 24.27
CA ALA A 397 -7.81 -39.55 24.77
C ALA A 397 -7.86 -39.42 26.31
N SER A 398 -7.17 -40.34 27.02
CA SER A 398 -7.06 -40.35 28.47
C SER A 398 -6.50 -39.06 29.08
N VAL A 399 -5.66 -38.31 28.35
CA VAL A 399 -5.13 -37.01 28.84
C VAL A 399 -6.21 -35.95 28.85
N ILE A 400 -7.05 -35.92 27.82
CA ILE A 400 -8.13 -34.94 27.68
C ILE A 400 -9.29 -35.32 28.60
N GLU A 401 -9.65 -36.59 28.68
CA GLU A 401 -10.68 -37.09 29.60
C GLU A 401 -10.39 -36.67 31.05
N LYS A 402 -9.13 -36.82 31.49
CA LYS A 402 -8.70 -36.44 32.84
C LYS A 402 -8.79 -34.94 33.10
N GLU A 403 -8.41 -34.09 32.15
CA GLU A 403 -8.48 -32.63 32.34
C GLU A 403 -9.92 -32.11 32.15
N TYR A 404 -10.71 -32.75 31.29
CA TYR A 404 -12.13 -32.46 31.10
C TYR A 404 -12.96 -32.81 32.34
N ALA A 405 -12.60 -33.89 33.05
CA ALA A 405 -13.18 -34.25 34.34
C ALA A 405 -13.03 -33.14 35.38
N LYS A 406 -11.88 -32.44 35.36
CA LYS A 406 -11.54 -31.41 36.33
C LYS A 406 -12.20 -30.08 36.00
N ASP A 407 -12.14 -29.66 34.74
CA ASP A 407 -12.71 -28.40 34.27
C ASP A 407 -13.06 -28.45 32.78
N SER A 408 -14.28 -28.93 32.51
CA SER A 408 -14.80 -29.08 31.14
C SER A 408 -14.91 -27.75 30.40
N ALA A 409 -15.29 -26.67 31.09
CA ALA A 409 -15.45 -25.35 30.50
C ALA A 409 -14.10 -24.80 30.02
N GLN A 410 -13.07 -25.00 30.83
CA GLN A 410 -11.71 -24.59 30.53
C GLN A 410 -11.09 -25.36 29.35
N VAL A 411 -11.32 -26.68 29.27
CA VAL A 411 -10.90 -27.50 28.12
C VAL A 411 -11.55 -27.00 26.82
N ILE A 412 -12.86 -26.77 26.84
CA ILE A 412 -13.60 -26.29 25.67
C ILE A 412 -13.14 -24.88 25.27
N ALA A 413 -12.89 -23.99 26.24
CA ALA A 413 -12.43 -22.63 25.98
C ALA A 413 -11.06 -22.62 25.30
N TRP A 414 -10.11 -23.44 25.78
CA TRP A 414 -8.80 -23.57 25.14
C TRP A 414 -8.88 -24.21 23.76
N ALA A 415 -9.77 -25.18 23.55
CA ALA A 415 -9.96 -25.83 22.27
C ALA A 415 -10.44 -24.80 21.21
N LYS A 416 -11.48 -24.03 21.54
CA LYS A 416 -12.01 -22.96 20.70
C LYS A 416 -10.97 -21.88 20.42
N TYR A 417 -10.25 -21.43 21.46
CA TYR A 417 -9.21 -20.41 21.30
C TYR A 417 -8.07 -20.88 20.39
N THR A 418 -7.65 -22.14 20.53
CA THR A 418 -6.52 -22.67 19.75
C THR A 418 -6.88 -22.84 18.27
N LEU A 419 -8.12 -23.20 17.94
CA LEU A 419 -8.59 -23.25 16.56
C LEU A 419 -8.64 -21.87 15.91
N GLN A 420 -9.06 -20.84 16.65
CA GLN A 420 -9.18 -19.47 16.15
C GLN A 420 -7.87 -18.69 16.15
N LYS A 421 -6.79 -19.24 16.72
CA LYS A 421 -5.49 -18.55 16.80
C LYS A 421 -4.70 -18.73 15.51
N ASP A 422 -4.51 -17.63 14.80
CA ASP A 422 -3.68 -17.57 13.60
C ASP A 422 -2.18 -17.73 13.91
N GLY A 423 -1.43 -18.25 12.94
CA GLY A 423 0.04 -18.33 13.00
C GLY A 423 0.61 -19.47 13.86
N LEU A 424 -0.23 -20.39 14.36
CA LEU A 424 0.24 -21.59 15.05
C LEU A 424 0.78 -22.62 14.04
N THR A 425 2.06 -22.98 14.19
CA THR A 425 2.71 -24.04 13.39
C THR A 425 2.32 -25.45 13.85
N ASN A 426 1.97 -25.63 15.14
CA ASN A 426 1.45 -26.89 15.69
C ASN A 426 0.33 -26.58 16.72
N ARG A 427 -0.93 -26.74 16.28
CA ARG A 427 -2.12 -26.44 17.10
C ARG A 427 -2.30 -27.43 18.24
N ALA A 428 -2.22 -28.73 17.97
CA ALA A 428 -2.33 -29.78 19.00
C ALA A 428 -1.28 -29.62 20.11
N GLY A 429 -0.01 -29.37 19.75
CA GLY A 429 1.07 -29.16 20.71
C GLY A 429 0.88 -27.89 21.55
N TYR A 430 0.38 -26.82 20.95
CA TYR A 430 0.04 -25.57 21.66
C TYR A 430 -1.10 -25.79 22.66
N PHE A 431 -2.18 -26.44 22.22
CA PHE A 431 -3.33 -26.79 23.06
C PHE A 431 -2.90 -27.63 24.27
N ARG A 432 -2.13 -28.70 24.05
CA ARG A 432 -1.61 -29.58 25.11
C ARG A 432 -0.83 -28.81 26.17
N LYS A 433 0.12 -27.98 25.74
CA LYS A 433 1.01 -27.23 26.64
C LYS A 433 0.22 -26.27 27.53
N ARG A 434 -0.82 -25.63 26.99
CA ARG A 434 -1.66 -24.68 27.72
C ARG A 434 -2.68 -25.37 28.62
N LEU A 435 -3.17 -26.53 28.19
CA LEU A 435 -4.07 -27.32 29.02
C LEU A 435 -3.35 -27.84 30.28
N LEU A 436 -2.12 -28.35 30.13
CA LEU A 436 -1.32 -28.88 31.24
C LEU A 436 -0.72 -27.80 32.14
N SER A 437 -0.65 -26.53 31.69
CA SER A 437 -0.12 -25.44 32.52
C SER A 437 -1.12 -24.89 33.54
N GLY A 438 -2.42 -25.26 33.44
CA GLY A 438 -3.48 -24.77 34.32
C GLY A 438 -3.81 -23.27 34.15
N GLU A 439 -3.31 -22.62 33.09
CA GLU A 439 -3.59 -21.21 32.80
C GLU A 439 -5.02 -21.05 32.29
N LYS A 440 -5.76 -20.01 32.73
CA LYS A 440 -7.11 -19.70 32.23
C LYS A 440 -7.09 -19.37 30.73
N ALA A 441 -8.06 -19.91 29.98
CA ALA A 441 -8.16 -19.65 28.55
C ALA A 441 -8.45 -18.16 28.30
N PRO A 442 -7.74 -17.50 27.37
CA PRO A 442 -8.05 -16.12 26.99
C PRO A 442 -9.46 -16.02 26.39
N ALA A 443 -10.06 -14.83 26.48
CA ALA A 443 -11.30 -14.55 25.77
C ALA A 443 -11.14 -14.83 24.27
N LEU A 444 -12.15 -15.47 23.65
CA LEU A 444 -12.13 -15.79 22.23
C LEU A 444 -11.91 -14.51 21.41
N PRO A 445 -11.01 -14.53 20.41
CA PRO A 445 -10.88 -13.40 19.48
C PRO A 445 -12.24 -13.19 18.80
N LYS A 446 -12.76 -11.96 18.84
CA LYS A 446 -14.05 -11.62 18.23
C LYS A 446 -14.02 -12.03 16.76
N THR A 447 -14.84 -13.01 16.38
CA THR A 447 -15.08 -13.39 14.99
C THR A 447 -15.64 -12.16 14.27
N LYS A 448 -14.85 -11.58 13.36
CA LYS A 448 -15.28 -10.46 12.53
C LYS A 448 -16.31 -10.96 11.53
N ASP A 449 -17.49 -10.34 11.53
CA ASP A 449 -18.53 -10.54 10.53
C ASP A 449 -17.97 -10.13 9.15
N PRO A 450 -18.01 -10.98 8.11
CA PRO A 450 -17.56 -10.64 6.76
C PRO A 450 -18.27 -9.43 6.15
N GLY A 451 -19.42 -9.02 6.73
CA GLY A 451 -20.19 -7.85 6.33
C GLY A 451 -19.68 -6.50 6.87
N GLU A 452 -18.95 -6.47 7.99
CA GLU A 452 -18.46 -5.21 8.58
C GLU A 452 -17.29 -4.59 7.82
N ASP A 453 -16.62 -5.36 6.95
CA ASP A 453 -15.39 -4.91 6.28
C ASP A 453 -15.62 -3.99 5.07
N ARG A 454 -16.89 -3.74 4.71
CA ARG A 454 -17.26 -2.91 3.55
C ARG A 454 -17.55 -1.45 3.90
N ASN A 455 -17.70 -1.11 5.18
CA ASN A 455 -17.99 0.26 5.66
C ASN A 455 -16.85 0.88 6.49
N ARG A 456 -15.63 0.32 6.39
CA ARG A 456 -14.46 0.64 7.22
C ARG A 456 -14.04 2.13 7.28
N TYR A 457 -14.62 3.00 6.45
CA TYR A 457 -14.20 4.40 6.30
C TYR A 457 -15.32 5.45 6.34
N THR A 458 -16.53 5.08 6.78
CA THR A 458 -17.62 6.06 6.99
C THR A 458 -18.38 5.89 8.31
N SER A 459 -18.24 4.74 8.98
CA SER A 459 -18.83 4.51 10.30
C SER A 459 -18.23 3.23 10.88
N GLY A 460 -17.25 3.35 11.77
CA GLY A 460 -16.65 2.20 12.43
C GLY A 460 -15.70 2.61 13.54
N LYS A 461 -15.57 1.72 14.52
CA LYS A 461 -14.79 1.83 15.77
C LYS A 461 -13.27 2.10 15.62
N TYR A 462 -12.84 2.54 14.45
CA TYR A 462 -11.47 2.96 14.12
C TYR A 462 -11.39 4.47 13.83
N ALA A 463 -12.48 5.22 14.04
CA ALA A 463 -12.43 6.67 14.23
C ALA A 463 -11.87 7.06 15.61
N GLU A 464 -11.78 6.11 16.54
CA GLU A 464 -11.14 6.26 17.85
C GLU A 464 -9.63 6.06 17.69
N PHE A 465 -8.97 7.04 17.08
CA PHE A 465 -7.54 7.29 17.22
C PHE A 465 -7.35 8.70 17.76
N LEU A 466 -7.90 8.92 18.95
CA LEU A 466 -7.46 9.95 19.87
C LEU A 466 -6.80 9.19 21.02
N ASP A 467 -5.47 9.25 21.06
CA ASP A 467 -4.67 9.59 22.25
C ASP A 467 -3.19 9.69 21.83
#